data_AF-A0A6I5NYY7-F1
#
_entry.id   AF-A0A6I5NYY7-F1
#
_cell.length_a   1.000
_cell.length_b   1.000
_cell.length_c   1.000
_cell.angle_alpha   90.00
_cell.angle_beta   90.00
_cell.angle_gamma   90.00
#
_symmetry.space_group_name_H-M   'P 1'
#
loop_
_entity.id
_entity.type
_entity.pdbx_description
1 polymer ?
#
loop_
_entity_poly.entity_id
_entity_poly.type
_entity_poly.pdbx_seq_one_letter_code
_entity_poly.pdbx_strand_id
1 'polypeptide(L)'
;MGGELEVIARPVLGLEVIAGVGLLNAKFRNGTDAFTGIPLEGNRTPFTPNLTYNVAAQYRSETGFFGRLEVIGFGNTFFDDLNTIEQEAFALANLRLGYEYEDYGFYAFANNLFDTEYVTQAFALGTGTVGTFGAPRTFGVQVRAKF
;
A
#
# COMPACT_ATOMS: atom_id res chain seq x y z
N MET A 1 20.56 -0.18 -2.69
CA MET A 1 20.59 -1.50 -2.02
C MET A 1 19.26 -1.71 -1.34
N GLY A 2 18.80 -2.94 -1.21
CA GLY A 2 17.52 -3.23 -0.57
C GLY A 2 17.47 -4.68 -0.12
N GLY A 3 16.36 -5.03 0.52
CA GLY A 3 16.06 -6.38 0.96
C GLY A 3 14.57 -6.52 1.19
N GLU A 4 14.07 -7.74 1.07
CA GLU A 4 12.67 -8.08 1.27
C GLU A 4 12.55 -9.35 2.12
N LEU A 5 11.47 -9.43 2.88
CA LEU A 5 11.12 -10.60 3.67
C LEU A 5 9.60 -10.78 3.61
N GLU A 6 9.18 -12.03 3.37
CA GLU A 6 7.79 -12.43 3.39
C GLU A 6 7.60 -13.64 4.30
N VAL A 7 6.51 -13.64 5.05
CA VAL A 7 6.13 -14.69 5.99
C VAL A 7 4.65 -15.00 5.81
N ILE A 8 4.34 -16.28 5.67
CA ILE A 8 2.98 -16.80 5.73
C ILE A 8 2.93 -17.86 6.82
N ALA A 9 2.01 -17.70 7.76
CA ALA A 9 1.85 -18.59 8.90
C ALA A 9 0.39 -18.99 9.09
N ARG A 10 0.17 -20.23 9.55
CA ARG A 10 -1.14 -20.76 9.93
C ARG A 10 -1.10 -21.26 11.36
N PRO A 11 -1.10 -20.35 12.35
CA PRO A 11 -0.82 -20.69 13.74
C PRO A 11 -1.91 -21.56 14.37
N VAL A 12 -3.16 -21.44 13.92
CA VAL A 12 -4.29 -22.27 14.32
C VAL A 12 -5.16 -22.59 13.11
N LEU A 13 -6.04 -23.59 13.23
CA LEU A 13 -6.98 -23.95 12.18
C LEU A 13 -7.84 -22.73 11.79
N GLY A 14 -7.98 -22.51 10.49
CA GLY A 14 -8.78 -21.41 9.95
C GLY A 14 -8.10 -20.03 9.96
N LEU A 15 -7.03 -19.82 10.74
CA LEU A 15 -6.31 -18.54 10.79
C LEU A 15 -5.06 -18.58 9.89
N GLU A 16 -4.96 -17.63 8.98
CA GLU A 16 -3.79 -17.35 8.16
C GLU A 16 -3.30 -15.93 8.44
N VAL A 17 -2.01 -15.80 8.72
CA VAL A 17 -1.32 -14.52 8.90
C VAL A 17 -0.29 -14.37 7.80
N ILE A 18 -0.33 -13.24 7.12
CA ILE A 18 0.58 -12.87 6.05
C ILE A 18 1.29 -11.60 6.48
N ALA A 19 2.61 -11.56 6.40
CA ALA A 19 3.39 -10.37 6.66
C ALA A 19 4.50 -10.23 5.62
N GLY A 20 4.72 -9.02 5.14
CA GLY A 20 5.79 -8.69 4.22
C GLY A 20 6.42 -7.35 4.59
N VAL A 21 7.72 -7.23 4.36
CA VAL A 21 8.46 -5.97 4.52
C VAL A 21 9.51 -5.86 3.44
N GLY A 22 9.57 -4.69 2.81
CA GLY A 22 10.57 -4.32 1.81
C GLY A 22 11.33 -3.07 2.26
N LEU A 23 12.65 -3.11 2.19
CA LEU A 23 13.52 -1.97 2.45
C LEU A 23 14.26 -1.60 1.18
N LEU A 24 14.23 -0.32 0.83
CA LEU A 24 14.87 0.19 -0.38
C LEU A 24 15.65 1.47 -0.09
N ASN A 25 16.94 1.43 -0.41
CA ASN A 25 17.80 2.59 -0.49
C ASN A 25 18.25 2.77 -1.93
N ALA A 26 17.39 3.38 -2.73
CA ALA A 26 17.63 3.73 -4.11
C ALA A 26 17.93 5.24 -4.19
N LYS A 27 19.11 5.56 -4.74
CA LYS A 27 19.64 6.92 -4.83
C LYS A 27 20.42 7.09 -6.12
N PHE A 28 20.42 8.30 -6.66
CA PHE A 28 21.31 8.68 -7.74
C PHE A 28 22.77 8.65 -7.27
N ARG A 29 23.62 7.99 -8.05
CA ARG A 29 25.07 7.95 -7.81
C ARG A 29 25.79 9.13 -8.48
N ASN A 30 25.25 9.61 -9.59
CA ASN A 30 25.73 10.73 -10.37
C ASN A 30 24.60 11.22 -11.29
N GLY A 31 24.86 12.32 -12.00
CA GLY A 31 23.90 12.95 -12.91
C GLY A 31 23.48 14.33 -12.43
N THR A 32 22.88 15.07 -13.35
CA THR A 32 22.32 16.40 -13.12
C THR A 32 20.90 16.43 -13.65
N ASP A 33 20.03 17.16 -12.97
CA ASP A 33 18.69 17.42 -13.46
C ASP A 33 18.75 18.08 -14.86
N ALA A 34 17.93 17.60 -15.79
CA ALA A 34 18.01 17.99 -17.19
C ALA A 34 17.56 19.44 -17.44
N PHE A 35 16.78 20.03 -16.52
CA PHE A 35 16.20 21.36 -16.69
C PHE A 35 16.98 22.44 -15.93
N THR A 36 17.45 22.10 -14.74
CA THR A 36 18.11 23.03 -13.81
C THR A 36 19.63 22.86 -13.79
N GLY A 37 20.15 21.71 -14.23
CA GLY A 37 21.57 21.37 -14.14
C GLY A 37 22.06 21.06 -12.71
N ILE A 38 21.16 21.03 -11.72
CA ILE A 38 21.50 20.77 -10.32
C ILE A 38 21.95 19.30 -10.17
N PRO A 39 23.06 19.02 -9.46
CA PRO A 39 23.52 17.65 -9.21
C PRO A 39 22.48 16.83 -8.44
N LEU A 40 22.31 15.57 -8.85
CA LEU A 40 21.35 14.63 -8.22
C LEU A 40 22.01 13.67 -7.23
N GLU A 41 23.34 13.65 -7.14
CA GLU A 41 24.06 12.69 -6.30
C GLU A 41 23.56 12.70 -4.85
N GLY A 42 23.11 11.54 -4.37
CA GLY A 42 22.58 11.37 -3.01
C GLY A 42 21.06 11.53 -2.88
N ASN A 43 20.40 12.15 -3.86
CA ASN A 43 18.94 12.21 -3.94
C ASN A 43 18.37 10.81 -4.13
N ARG A 44 17.21 10.55 -3.54
CA ARG A 44 16.43 9.34 -3.74
C ARG A 44 15.80 9.34 -5.12
N THR A 45 15.73 8.17 -5.72
CA THR A 45 14.99 8.00 -6.97
C THR A 45 13.49 8.22 -6.73
N PRO A 46 12.77 8.91 -7.61
CA PRO A 46 11.33 9.09 -7.45
C PRO A 46 10.57 7.77 -7.44
N PHE A 47 9.39 7.76 -6.81
CA PHE A 47 8.49 6.60 -6.73
C PHE A 47 9.11 5.35 -6.08
N THR A 48 10.17 5.54 -5.28
CA THR A 48 10.82 4.46 -4.54
C THR A 48 10.70 4.67 -3.02
N PRO A 49 9.57 4.26 -2.40
CA PRO A 49 9.43 4.31 -0.96
C PRO A 49 10.60 3.59 -0.29
N ASN A 50 11.12 4.16 0.79
CA ASN A 50 12.25 3.59 1.52
C ASN A 50 11.90 2.31 2.30
N LEU A 51 10.62 2.17 2.65
CA LEU A 51 10.03 1.07 3.38
C LEU A 51 8.66 0.78 2.76
N THR A 52 8.36 -0.48 2.54
CA THR A 52 7.00 -0.96 2.31
C THR A 52 6.73 -2.10 3.26
N TYR A 53 5.49 -2.22 3.74
CA TYR A 53 5.10 -3.37 4.53
C TYR A 53 3.63 -3.71 4.32
N ASN A 54 3.29 -4.97 4.52
CA ASN A 54 1.92 -5.43 4.57
C ASN A 54 1.77 -6.44 5.72
N VAL A 55 0.69 -6.36 6.46
CA VAL A 55 0.33 -7.35 7.47
C VAL A 55 -1.16 -7.64 7.33
N ALA A 56 -1.52 -8.90 7.17
CA ALA A 56 -2.90 -9.34 7.08
C ALA A 56 -3.16 -10.53 7.99
N ALA A 57 -4.30 -10.50 8.67
CA ALA A 57 -4.85 -11.63 9.39
C ALA A 57 -6.18 -12.02 8.72
N GLN A 58 -6.31 -13.28 8.34
CA GLN A 58 -7.50 -13.83 7.71
C GLN A 58 -7.98 -15.05 8.49
N TYR A 59 -9.24 -15.05 8.87
CA TYR A 59 -9.88 -16.16 9.55
C TYR A 59 -11.04 -16.72 8.72
N ARG A 60 -11.07 -18.05 8.57
CA ARG A 60 -12.16 -18.82 7.98
C ARG A 60 -12.60 -19.87 8.99
N SER A 61 -13.82 -19.74 9.51
CA SER A 61 -14.41 -20.72 10.41
C SER A 61 -15.02 -21.88 9.62
N GLU A 62 -15.10 -23.06 10.24
CA GLU A 62 -15.83 -24.21 9.70
C GLU A 62 -17.34 -23.95 9.55
N THR A 63 -17.88 -23.01 10.33
CA THR A 63 -19.30 -22.61 10.26
C THR A 63 -19.57 -21.56 9.18
N GLY A 64 -18.59 -21.24 8.32
CA GLY A 64 -18.77 -20.35 7.16
C GLY A 64 -18.42 -18.87 7.39
N PHE A 65 -18.16 -18.41 8.62
CA PHE A 65 -17.72 -17.03 8.83
C PHE A 65 -16.32 -16.78 8.24
N PHE A 66 -16.19 -15.62 7.60
CA PHE A 66 -14.95 -15.10 7.04
C PHE A 66 -14.66 -13.71 7.60
N GLY A 67 -13.40 -13.48 7.97
CA GLY A 67 -12.90 -12.15 8.31
C GLY A 67 -11.48 -11.95 7.81
N ARG A 68 -11.17 -10.76 7.30
CA ARG A 68 -9.81 -10.34 6.96
C ARG A 68 -9.60 -8.89 7.35
N LEU A 69 -8.54 -8.64 8.11
CA LEU A 69 -7.99 -7.32 8.38
C LEU A 69 -6.61 -7.24 7.76
N GLU A 70 -6.34 -6.15 7.04
CA GLU A 70 -5.06 -5.93 6.37
C GLU A 70 -4.60 -4.49 6.60
N VAL A 71 -3.30 -4.31 6.83
CA VAL A 71 -2.64 -3.02 6.89
C VAL A 71 -1.52 -3.03 5.86
N ILE A 72 -1.49 -2.04 4.98
CA ILE A 72 -0.43 -1.83 3.99
C ILE A 72 0.18 -0.45 4.28
N GLY A 73 1.50 -0.38 4.42
CA GLY A 73 2.22 0.86 4.70
C GLY A 73 3.30 1.16 3.69
N PHE A 74 3.51 2.45 3.46
CA PHE A 74 4.50 3.01 2.57
C PHE A 74 5.28 4.09 3.33
N GLY A 75 6.60 4.04 3.26
CA GLY A 75 7.47 5.09 3.76
C GLY A 75 7.51 6.30 2.83
N ASN A 76 8.29 7.32 3.21
CA ASN A 76 8.41 8.55 2.44
C ASN A 76 8.80 8.27 0.99
N THR A 77 8.09 8.93 0.07
CA THR A 77 8.27 8.78 -1.37
C THR A 77 8.38 10.16 -2.01
N PHE A 78 9.45 10.38 -2.76
CA PHE A 78 9.59 11.57 -3.59
C PHE A 78 8.97 11.35 -4.98
N PHE A 79 8.45 12.42 -5.59
CA PHE A 79 7.85 12.38 -6.93
C PHE A 79 8.71 13.04 -8.01
N ASP A 80 9.82 13.69 -7.63
CA ASP A 80 10.74 14.37 -8.52
C ASP A 80 12.21 14.08 -8.18
N ASP A 81 13.09 14.17 -9.19
CA ASP A 81 14.51 13.83 -9.07
C ASP A 81 15.26 14.75 -8.10
N LEU A 82 14.80 16.00 -7.98
CA LEU A 82 15.32 16.99 -7.03
C LEU A 82 14.87 16.75 -5.59
N ASN A 83 13.96 15.80 -5.35
CA ASN A 83 13.40 15.46 -4.04
C ASN A 83 12.75 16.68 -3.35
N THR A 84 12.02 17.49 -4.12
CA THR A 84 11.31 18.68 -3.62
C THR A 84 9.83 18.42 -3.37
N ILE A 85 9.27 17.37 -3.97
CA ILE A 85 7.86 16.98 -3.80
C ILE A 85 7.82 15.59 -3.19
N GLU A 86 7.24 15.49 -1.99
CA GLU A 86 7.16 14.24 -1.26
C GLU A 86 5.73 13.90 -0.82
N GLN A 87 5.49 12.60 -0.69
CA GLN A 87 4.42 12.03 0.12
C GLN A 87 5.07 11.46 1.39
N GLU A 88 4.66 11.97 2.54
CA GLU A 88 5.05 11.43 3.84
C GLU A 88 4.58 9.99 4.01
N ALA A 89 5.24 9.25 4.90
CA ALA A 89 4.87 7.87 5.20
C ALA A 89 3.39 7.77 5.61
N PHE A 90 2.69 6.77 5.09
CA PHE A 90 1.28 6.53 5.39
C PHE A 90 0.97 5.03 5.41
N ALA A 91 -0.17 4.68 5.99
CA ALA A 91 -0.67 3.32 5.98
C ALA A 91 -2.17 3.28 5.76
N LEU A 92 -2.64 2.25 5.08
CA LEU A 92 -4.03 1.99 4.77
C LEU A 92 -4.47 0.72 5.49
N ALA A 93 -5.61 0.80 6.18
CA ALA A 93 -6.25 -0.37 6.78
C ALA A 93 -7.47 -0.79 5.94
N ASN A 94 -7.57 -2.08 5.63
CA ASN A 94 -8.67 -2.67 4.89
C ASN A 94 -9.34 -3.76 5.72
N LEU A 95 -10.66 -3.80 5.72
CA LEU A 95 -11.46 -4.79 6.43
C LEU A 95 -12.41 -5.47 5.45
N ARG A 96 -12.52 -6.80 5.58
CA ARG A 96 -13.52 -7.59 4.86
C ARG A 96 -14.13 -8.61 5.80
N LEU A 97 -15.45 -8.63 5.88
CA LEU A 97 -16.22 -9.60 6.65
C LEU A 97 -17.18 -10.32 5.71
N GLY A 98 -17.50 -11.57 6.00
CA GLY A 98 -18.43 -12.33 5.17
C GLY A 98 -18.86 -13.65 5.74
N TYR A 99 -19.73 -14.30 4.97
CA TYR A 99 -20.24 -15.63 5.23
C TYR A 99 -20.21 -16.45 3.94
N GLU A 100 -19.64 -17.65 4.01
CA GLU A 100 -19.49 -18.60 2.93
C GLU A 100 -20.33 -19.84 3.24
N TYR A 101 -21.14 -20.27 2.28
CA TYR A 101 -22.01 -21.44 2.40
C TYR A 101 -22.09 -22.15 1.06
N GLU A 102 -21.70 -23.43 1.02
CA GLU A 102 -21.64 -24.24 -0.20
C GLU A 102 -20.92 -23.49 -1.34
N ASP A 103 -21.61 -23.20 -2.43
CA ASP A 103 -21.08 -22.51 -3.61
C ASP A 103 -21.18 -20.98 -3.54
N TYR A 104 -21.75 -20.45 -2.45
CA TYR A 104 -22.06 -19.03 -2.29
C TYR A 104 -21.15 -18.35 -1.26
N GLY A 105 -20.92 -17.06 -1.46
CA GLY A 105 -20.26 -16.21 -0.47
C GLY A 105 -20.78 -14.79 -0.52
N PHE A 106 -21.07 -14.22 0.65
CA PHE A 106 -21.55 -12.86 0.84
C PHE A 106 -20.54 -12.09 1.67
N TYR A 107 -20.16 -10.90 1.21
CA TYR A 107 -19.14 -10.09 1.87
C TYR A 107 -19.54 -8.63 1.94
N ALA A 108 -19.12 -7.98 3.02
CA ALA A 108 -19.01 -6.54 3.13
C ALA A 108 -17.53 -6.18 3.31
N PHE A 109 -17.12 -5.05 2.73
CA PHE A 109 -15.76 -4.56 2.87
C PHE A 109 -15.70 -3.05 3.10
N ALA A 110 -14.60 -2.63 3.70
CA ALA A 110 -14.18 -1.25 3.86
C ALA A 110 -12.71 -1.15 3.46
N ASN A 111 -12.42 -0.42 2.39
CA ASN A 111 -11.05 -0.09 1.98
C ASN A 111 -10.70 1.30 2.50
N ASN A 112 -9.46 1.51 2.94
CA ASN A 112 -9.04 2.74 3.60
C ASN A 112 -9.97 3.09 4.78
N LEU A 113 -10.14 2.16 5.72
CA LEU A 113 -11.09 2.19 6.82
C LEU A 113 -11.03 3.48 7.65
N PHE A 114 -9.83 4.07 7.79
CA PHE A 114 -9.58 5.28 8.56
C PHE A 114 -9.63 6.57 7.72
N ASP A 115 -9.94 6.48 6.43
CA ASP A 115 -10.00 7.64 5.53
C ASP A 115 -8.70 8.43 5.48
N THR A 116 -7.58 7.70 5.43
CA THR A 116 -6.25 8.29 5.29
C THR A 116 -6.16 8.96 3.92
N GLU A 117 -5.89 10.26 3.92
CA GLU A 117 -5.60 11.02 2.71
C GLU A 117 -4.12 10.84 2.34
N TYR A 118 -3.86 10.59 1.07
CA TYR A 118 -2.53 10.42 0.52
C TYR A 118 -2.53 10.79 -0.95
N VAL A 119 -1.35 11.10 -1.49
CA VAL A 119 -1.11 11.44 -2.88
C VAL A 119 -0.40 10.26 -3.54
N THR A 120 -0.87 9.85 -4.72
CA THR A 120 -0.27 8.75 -5.50
C THR A 120 0.74 9.26 -6.51
N GLN A 121 0.63 10.55 -6.87
CA GLN A 121 1.49 11.20 -7.84
C GLN A 121 1.37 12.72 -7.69
N ALA A 122 2.49 13.44 -7.81
CA ALA A 122 2.49 14.89 -7.90
C ALA A 122 3.59 15.40 -8.84
N PHE A 123 3.37 16.60 -9.38
CA PHE A 123 4.26 17.25 -10.33
C PHE A 123 4.36 18.74 -10.04
N ALA A 124 5.57 19.30 -10.17
CA ALA A 124 5.76 20.73 -10.22
C ALA A 124 5.31 21.26 -11.58
N LEU A 125 4.45 22.27 -11.54
CA LEU A 125 4.19 23.18 -12.65
C LEU A 125 4.81 24.54 -12.30
N GLY A 126 5.12 25.35 -13.30
CA GLY A 126 5.65 26.71 -13.07
C GLY A 126 4.71 27.61 -12.24
N THR A 127 3.45 27.21 -12.06
CA THR A 127 2.43 27.92 -11.28
C THR A 127 2.13 27.28 -9.91
N GLY A 128 2.80 26.17 -9.55
CA GLY A 128 2.55 25.43 -8.30
C GLY A 128 2.61 23.92 -8.49
N THR A 129 2.32 23.16 -7.43
CA THR A 129 2.33 21.68 -7.46
C THR A 129 0.91 21.15 -7.68
N VAL A 130 0.76 20.20 -8.60
CA VAL A 130 -0.49 19.47 -8.80
C VAL A 130 -0.28 17.99 -8.47
N GLY A 131 -1.32 17.33 -7.97
CA GLY A 131 -1.23 15.92 -7.60
C GLY A 131 -2.57 15.19 -7.70
N THR A 132 -2.49 13.86 -7.65
CA THR A 132 -3.63 12.96 -7.65
C THR A 132 -3.76 12.34 -6.28
N PHE A 133 -4.94 12.49 -5.66
CA PHE A 133 -5.24 11.81 -4.41
C PHE A 133 -5.47 10.32 -4.63
N GLY A 134 -5.06 9.55 -3.63
CA GLY A 134 -5.40 8.14 -3.50
C GLY A 134 -6.89 7.91 -3.31
N ALA A 135 -7.30 6.64 -3.37
CA ALA A 135 -8.70 6.30 -3.19
C ALA A 135 -9.16 6.66 -1.76
N PRO A 136 -10.27 7.39 -1.61
CA PRO A 136 -10.82 7.69 -0.29
C PRO A 136 -11.39 6.41 0.35
N ARG A 137 -11.84 6.52 1.60
CA ARG A 137 -12.56 5.43 2.25
C ARG A 137 -13.74 4.96 1.41
N THR A 138 -13.75 3.67 1.10
CA THR A 138 -14.75 3.06 0.23
C THR A 138 -15.37 1.85 0.89
N PHE A 139 -16.69 1.76 0.87
CA PHE A 139 -17.45 0.61 1.36
C PHE A 139 -18.11 -0.12 0.21
N GLY A 140 -18.31 -1.43 0.35
CA GLY A 140 -19.05 -2.18 -0.63
C GLY A 140 -19.49 -3.55 -0.17
N VAL A 141 -20.30 -4.18 -1.00
CA VAL A 141 -20.77 -5.55 -0.83
C VAL A 141 -20.37 -6.38 -2.04
N GLN A 142 -20.13 -7.67 -1.83
CA GLN A 142 -19.79 -8.61 -2.89
C GLN A 142 -20.52 -9.93 -2.69
N VAL A 143 -21.04 -10.49 -3.78
CA VAL A 143 -21.60 -11.84 -3.84
C VAL A 143 -20.72 -12.68 -4.77
N ARG A 144 -20.37 -13.89 -4.32
CA ARG A 144 -19.65 -14.89 -5.11
C ARG A 144 -20.54 -16.11 -5.26
N ALA A 145 -20.61 -16.66 -6.48
CA ALA A 145 -21.22 -17.95 -6.78
C ALA A 145 -20.23 -18.78 -7.60
N LYS A 146 -20.14 -20.08 -7.35
CA LYS A 146 -19.39 -21.05 -8.15
C LYS A 146 -20.38 -22.00 -8.84
N PHE A 147 -20.07 -22.40 -10.07
CA PHE A 147 -20.89 -23.29 -10.92
C PHE A 147 -19.99 -24.35 -11.55
#